data_AF-A0A9N8V9X4-F1
#
_entry.id   AF-A0A9N8V9X4-F1
#
_cell.length_a   1.000
_cell.length_b   1.000
_cell.length_c   1.000
_cell.angle_alpha   90.00
_cell.angle_beta   90.00
_cell.angle_gamma   90.00
#
_symmetry.space_group_name_H-M   'P 1'
#
loop_
_entity.id
_entity.type
_entity.pdbx_description
1 polymer ?
#
loop_
_entity_poly.entity_id
_entity_poly.type
_entity_poly.pdbx_seq_one_letter_code
_entity_poly.pdbx_strand_id
1 'polypeptide(L)'
;MSEYREAIPNPEDSDNETNNETVTQDLTITQSNSSLSPSFLNEFNNLRLTEERINRYANEISSESRPSTSTSTTLNDIPLALPAASSTSTVDREGESSSDLSKLMKRRERAMSKAIANIKRSMEVDLCYVLDCTGSMAGHIAAAKDCILQVTEHIQNINPCIKIRVGFCGYRDHCDGVSRLHIFKFGDSYEEFKKELSKVPATGGGDGPEDVLGGLDAAISQMNWNNGTRVLFHIGDYPPHGRRFTDMHDDEYPDGDPNGLTAESVLEKMKLERILYFFGKITNYTDKMIEVFRGILGEVPVFDLVGGGDPIELINKFVKATTSSITISVSLTSSLGARDSDVYSFQQRSIDINPEVPDWNALPAQRGVTLGYPIPKTQEELRDRRYFKKERLFSRNFYFKIAQQPFSSGVEKYAYFSIDTKKDPPKKMVMKEYFKNDSHNPFEKYLEAVEISSVASFLSIRFNSVARRKNIQSVNFLEVKLVRAVIDNKTRYYISEPELKGANFMRFNVNSGVIVELRYTLEAFSHFTYWYTEGYLVVSDLQGIELTDQFLLTDPAIHCTDPLRFGRTNLGKRGIDDCFLKNHRCNEICEKLGIMVNG
;
A
#
# COMPACT_ATOMS: atom_id res chain seq x y z
N MET A 1 -23.70 -2.83 26.40
CA MET A 1 -23.77 -1.69 25.45
C MET A 1 -25.24 -1.43 25.10
N SER A 2 -26.08 -1.05 26.06
CA SER A 2 -27.53 -0.94 25.83
C SER A 2 -28.20 0.29 26.43
N GLU A 3 -27.46 1.31 26.83
CA GLU A 3 -28.07 2.57 27.29
C GLU A 3 -27.27 3.74 26.70
N TYR A 4 -27.99 4.75 26.21
CA TYR A 4 -27.58 5.86 25.32
C TYR A 4 -27.55 5.54 23.81
N ARG A 5 -28.74 5.27 23.26
CA ARG A 5 -29.06 5.50 21.85
C ARG A 5 -30.05 6.66 21.77
N GLU A 6 -29.57 7.90 21.61
CA GLU A 6 -30.41 8.91 20.99
C GLU A 6 -30.49 8.56 19.50
N ALA A 7 -31.69 8.25 19.03
CA ALA A 7 -31.95 7.87 17.65
C ALA A 7 -31.61 9.05 16.73
N ILE A 8 -30.61 8.87 15.87
CA ILE A 8 -30.42 9.73 14.70
C ILE A 8 -31.67 9.56 13.82
N PRO A 9 -32.43 10.62 13.50
CA PRO A 9 -33.66 10.46 12.72
C PRO A 9 -33.37 9.93 11.32
N ASN A 10 -34.23 9.04 10.84
CA ASN A 10 -34.28 8.64 9.43
C ASN A 10 -34.46 9.89 8.55
N PRO A 11 -33.78 10.02 7.39
CA PRO A 11 -33.84 11.23 6.57
C PRO A 11 -35.12 11.38 5.74
N GLU A 12 -36.22 10.68 6.07
CA GLU A 12 -37.45 10.70 5.26
C GLU A 12 -38.46 11.78 5.66
N ASP A 13 -38.23 12.55 6.72
CA ASP A 13 -39.16 13.61 7.14
C ASP A 13 -38.50 14.99 7.22
N SER A 14 -38.45 15.70 6.09
CA SER A 14 -38.71 17.16 6.01
C SER A 14 -38.48 17.67 4.59
N ASP A 15 -39.54 17.70 3.79
CA ASP A 15 -39.65 18.61 2.66
C ASP A 15 -39.90 20.03 3.19
N ASN A 16 -39.00 20.98 2.88
CA ASN A 16 -39.41 22.33 2.51
C ASN A 16 -38.26 23.11 1.85
N GLU A 17 -38.61 23.71 0.72
CA GLU A 17 -37.79 24.43 -0.24
C GLU A 17 -36.99 25.61 0.37
N THR A 18 -35.75 25.79 -0.09
CA THR A 18 -35.22 27.11 -0.49
C THR A 18 -34.05 26.91 -1.45
N ASN A 19 -34.21 27.48 -2.65
CA ASN A 19 -33.27 27.44 -3.77
C ASN A 19 -31.93 28.10 -3.43
N ASN A 20 -30.82 27.39 -3.66
CA ASN A 20 -29.54 27.97 -4.05
C ASN A 20 -28.72 26.94 -4.85
N GLU A 21 -28.42 27.31 -6.09
CA GLU A 21 -27.71 26.50 -7.08
C GLU A 21 -26.32 26.09 -6.59
N THR A 22 -26.18 24.81 -6.25
CA THR A 22 -24.89 24.13 -6.12
C THR A 22 -24.95 22.90 -7.00
N VAL A 23 -23.94 22.67 -7.83
CA VAL A 23 -23.89 21.61 -8.85
C VAL A 23 -23.89 20.23 -8.17
N THR A 24 -25.07 19.74 -7.81
CA THR A 24 -25.34 18.33 -7.53
C THR A 24 -25.57 17.65 -8.88
N GLN A 25 -24.65 16.78 -9.29
CA GLN A 25 -24.93 15.86 -10.39
C GLN A 25 -26.09 14.95 -9.98
N ASP A 26 -27.26 15.21 -10.56
CA ASP A 26 -28.45 14.38 -10.43
C ASP A 26 -28.12 12.91 -10.75
N LEU A 27 -28.18 12.07 -9.73
CA LEU A 27 -28.20 10.61 -9.82
C LEU A 27 -29.63 10.14 -10.16
N THR A 28 -30.17 10.60 -11.30
CA THR A 28 -31.33 9.96 -11.91
C THR A 28 -30.84 8.75 -12.71
N ILE A 29 -30.72 7.61 -12.03
CA ILE A 29 -30.58 6.30 -12.68
C ILE A 29 -31.93 5.99 -13.34
N THR A 30 -32.09 6.38 -14.60
CA THR A 30 -33.11 5.79 -15.46
C THR A 30 -32.88 4.28 -15.48
N GLN A 31 -33.83 3.50 -14.94
CA GLN A 31 -33.88 2.05 -15.08
C GLN A 31 -34.04 1.69 -16.56
N SER A 32 -32.93 1.65 -17.30
CA SER A 32 -32.87 0.92 -18.57
C SER A 32 -32.65 -0.55 -18.22
N ASN A 33 -33.67 -1.39 -18.41
CA ASN A 33 -33.55 -2.85 -18.40
C ASN A 33 -32.45 -3.28 -19.39
N SER A 34 -31.21 -3.44 -18.92
CA SER A 34 -30.08 -3.90 -19.73
C SER A 34 -30.01 -5.42 -19.62
N SER A 35 -30.62 -6.13 -20.57
CA SER A 35 -30.39 -7.56 -20.73
C SER A 35 -28.93 -7.82 -21.09
N LEU A 36 -28.28 -8.67 -20.28
CA LEU A 36 -26.97 -9.23 -20.61
C LEU A 36 -27.06 -9.94 -21.98
N SER A 37 -26.02 -9.84 -22.83
CA SER A 37 -26.08 -10.52 -24.13
C SER A 37 -26.18 -12.05 -23.95
N PRO A 38 -26.87 -12.80 -24.82
CA PRO A 38 -27.05 -14.25 -24.65
C PRO A 38 -25.73 -15.03 -24.55
N SER A 39 -24.68 -14.63 -25.30
CA SER A 39 -23.37 -15.27 -25.21
C SER A 39 -22.68 -14.98 -23.87
N PHE A 40 -22.84 -13.76 -23.34
CA PHE A 40 -22.32 -13.40 -22.04
C PHE A 40 -23.09 -14.10 -20.92
N LEU A 41 -24.42 -14.18 -21.00
CA LEU A 41 -25.24 -14.95 -20.05
C LEU A 41 -24.83 -16.42 -19.99
N ASN A 42 -24.49 -17.03 -21.11
CA ASN A 42 -24.09 -18.45 -21.15
C ASN A 42 -22.72 -18.67 -20.48
N GLU A 43 -21.72 -17.84 -20.80
CA GLU A 43 -20.41 -17.85 -20.14
C GLU A 43 -20.55 -17.55 -18.64
N PHE A 44 -21.36 -16.54 -18.31
CA PHE A 44 -21.61 -16.10 -16.94
C PHE A 44 -22.36 -17.16 -16.12
N ASN A 45 -23.34 -17.87 -16.71
CA ASN A 45 -24.08 -18.93 -16.02
C ASN A 45 -23.24 -20.17 -15.73
N ASN A 46 -22.15 -20.38 -16.48
CA ASN A 46 -21.20 -21.46 -16.23
C ASN A 46 -20.22 -21.13 -15.10
N LEU A 47 -20.12 -19.87 -14.66
CA LEU A 47 -19.25 -19.47 -13.55
C LEU A 47 -19.90 -19.82 -12.20
N ARG A 48 -19.21 -20.62 -11.40
CA ARG A 48 -19.63 -20.93 -10.03
C ARG A 48 -19.04 -19.92 -9.06
N LEU A 49 -19.42 -18.64 -9.23
CA LEU A 49 -18.79 -17.49 -8.55
C LEU A 49 -18.65 -17.67 -7.04
N THR A 50 -19.64 -18.27 -6.38
CA THR A 50 -19.59 -18.51 -4.92
C THR A 50 -18.55 -19.58 -4.57
N GLU A 51 -18.55 -20.72 -5.25
CA GLU A 51 -17.59 -21.81 -5.02
C GLU A 51 -16.16 -21.37 -5.39
N GLU A 52 -16.00 -20.66 -6.51
CA GLU A 52 -14.72 -20.11 -6.98
C GLU A 52 -14.14 -19.11 -5.97
N ARG A 53 -14.95 -18.17 -5.45
CA ARG A 53 -14.53 -17.23 -4.40
C ARG A 53 -14.08 -17.96 -3.14
N ILE A 54 -14.90 -18.90 -2.64
CA ILE A 54 -14.60 -19.63 -1.41
C ILE A 54 -13.31 -20.46 -1.56
N ASN A 55 -13.14 -21.14 -2.70
CA ASN A 55 -11.93 -21.91 -2.99
C ASN A 55 -10.70 -21.00 -3.10
N ARG A 56 -10.81 -19.83 -3.76
CA ARG A 56 -9.71 -18.87 -3.86
C ARG A 56 -9.29 -18.35 -2.47
N TYR A 57 -10.23 -17.94 -1.63
CA TYR A 57 -9.92 -17.45 -0.28
C TYR A 57 -9.16 -18.45 0.59
N ALA A 58 -9.40 -19.75 0.38
CA ALA A 58 -8.72 -20.84 1.07
C ALA A 58 -7.32 -21.17 0.48
N ASN A 59 -7.03 -20.73 -0.75
CA ASN A 59 -5.81 -21.03 -1.51
C ASN A 59 -4.84 -19.84 -1.61
N GLU A 60 -5.28 -18.59 -1.45
CA GLU A 60 -4.45 -17.37 -1.60
C GLU A 60 -3.29 -17.21 -0.58
N ILE A 61 -2.98 -18.25 0.20
CA ILE A 61 -1.82 -18.31 1.11
C ILE A 61 -0.95 -19.57 0.86
N SER A 62 -1.29 -20.42 -0.11
CA SER A 62 -0.51 -21.63 -0.45
C SER A 62 0.58 -21.40 -1.51
N SER A 63 1.04 -20.16 -1.76
CA SER A 63 2.28 -19.92 -2.51
C SER A 63 3.51 -20.13 -1.62
N GLU A 64 3.48 -21.14 -0.74
CA GLU A 64 4.70 -21.77 -0.27
C GLU A 64 5.21 -22.59 -1.45
N SER A 65 6.42 -22.26 -1.90
CA SER A 65 7.23 -23.08 -2.77
C SER A 65 7.03 -24.56 -2.44
N ARG A 66 6.58 -25.36 -3.42
CA ARG A 66 6.80 -26.80 -3.35
C ARG A 66 8.30 -27.00 -3.05
N PRO A 67 8.68 -27.84 -2.06
CA PRO A 67 10.09 -28.15 -1.87
C PRO A 67 10.60 -28.73 -3.19
N SER A 68 11.67 -28.15 -3.71
CA SER A 68 12.42 -28.70 -4.83
C SER A 68 13.05 -30.02 -4.37
N THR A 69 12.32 -31.12 -4.50
CA THR A 69 12.93 -32.45 -4.47
C THR A 69 13.70 -32.61 -5.77
N SER A 70 14.99 -32.28 -5.71
CA SER A 70 15.98 -32.66 -6.69
C SER A 70 16.16 -34.18 -6.65
N THR A 71 15.48 -34.89 -7.55
CA THR A 71 15.92 -36.22 -7.99
C THR A 71 15.86 -36.27 -9.50
N SER A 72 17.04 -36.15 -10.09
CA SER A 72 17.34 -36.42 -11.49
C SER A 72 16.82 -37.80 -11.89
N THR A 73 15.85 -37.83 -12.81
CA THR A 73 15.63 -39.01 -13.66
C THR A 73 15.15 -38.55 -15.04
N THR A 74 16.10 -38.59 -15.96
CA THR A 74 16.02 -38.73 -17.42
C THR A 74 14.65 -38.66 -18.10
N LEU A 75 14.56 -37.72 -19.04
CA LEU A 75 13.63 -37.64 -20.17
C LEU A 75 13.52 -38.99 -20.88
N ASN A 76 12.30 -39.49 -21.07
CA ASN A 76 11.77 -39.94 -22.37
C ASN A 76 10.29 -40.34 -22.25
N ASP A 77 9.52 -39.92 -23.26
CA ASP A 77 8.21 -40.39 -23.70
C ASP A 77 6.98 -40.18 -22.79
N ILE A 78 6.00 -39.42 -23.30
CA ILE A 78 4.58 -39.82 -23.46
C ILE A 78 3.79 -38.70 -24.20
N PRO A 79 2.81 -39.04 -25.06
CA PRO A 79 2.32 -38.19 -26.15
C PRO A 79 1.07 -37.35 -25.81
N LEU A 80 0.80 -36.38 -26.69
CA LEU A 80 -0.44 -35.60 -26.83
C LEU A 80 -1.70 -36.46 -26.71
N ALA A 81 -2.55 -36.18 -25.71
CA ALA A 81 -3.99 -36.46 -25.78
C ALA A 81 -4.78 -35.53 -24.83
N LEU A 82 -5.65 -34.70 -25.41
CA LEU A 82 -6.74 -34.01 -24.72
C LEU A 82 -7.81 -35.04 -24.29
N PRO A 83 -8.33 -35.02 -23.06
CA PRO A 83 -9.54 -35.78 -22.76
C PRO A 83 -10.76 -35.01 -23.22
N ALA A 84 -11.58 -35.70 -24.02
CA ALA A 84 -12.87 -35.28 -24.49
C ALA A 84 -13.87 -35.03 -23.35
N ALA A 85 -14.82 -34.13 -23.62
CA ALA A 85 -15.99 -33.88 -22.82
C ALA A 85 -16.79 -35.19 -22.60
N SER A 86 -17.15 -35.48 -21.35
CA SER A 86 -18.22 -36.43 -21.03
C SER A 86 -19.37 -35.67 -20.40
N SER A 87 -20.50 -35.78 -21.08
CA SER A 87 -21.83 -35.35 -20.66
C SER A 87 -22.24 -36.08 -19.39
N THR A 88 -22.61 -35.34 -18.34
CA THR A 88 -23.45 -35.88 -17.27
C THR A 88 -24.52 -34.86 -16.84
N SER A 89 -25.75 -35.26 -17.16
CA SER A 89 -27.05 -34.95 -16.55
C SER A 89 -27.15 -33.89 -15.45
N THR A 90 -28.08 -32.98 -15.68
CA THR A 90 -28.86 -32.19 -14.72
C THR A 90 -29.26 -32.98 -13.48
N VAL A 91 -28.72 -32.60 -12.32
CA VAL A 91 -29.32 -32.85 -11.00
C VAL A 91 -29.03 -31.63 -10.14
N ASP A 92 -30.08 -30.88 -9.79
CA ASP A 92 -30.06 -29.90 -8.71
C ASP A 92 -29.60 -30.60 -7.42
N ARG A 93 -28.41 -30.24 -6.92
CA ARG A 93 -27.92 -30.64 -5.60
C ARG A 93 -27.83 -29.41 -4.71
N GLU A 94 -28.96 -29.04 -4.12
CA GLU A 94 -29.02 -28.21 -2.92
C GLU A 94 -28.53 -29.02 -1.71
N GLY A 95 -27.23 -29.32 -1.67
CA GLY A 95 -26.64 -30.16 -0.65
C GLY A 95 -25.12 -30.23 -0.75
N GLU A 96 -24.43 -29.09 -0.86
CA GLU A 96 -23.01 -29.05 -0.52
C GLU A 96 -22.85 -29.41 0.96
N SER A 97 -22.05 -30.44 1.25
CA SER A 97 -21.95 -31.00 2.59
C SER A 97 -21.43 -29.94 3.57
N SER A 98 -22.13 -29.72 4.69
CA SER A 98 -21.69 -28.89 5.83
C SER A 98 -20.23 -29.17 6.25
N SER A 99 -19.74 -30.39 6.01
CA SER A 99 -18.37 -30.79 6.28
C SER A 99 -17.32 -30.06 5.43
N ASP A 100 -17.61 -29.71 4.17
CA ASP A 100 -16.63 -29.10 3.27
C ASP A 100 -16.50 -27.59 3.48
N LEU A 101 -17.61 -26.90 3.75
CA LEU A 101 -17.60 -25.49 4.16
C LEU A 101 -16.80 -25.29 5.46
N SER A 102 -16.94 -26.21 6.42
CA SER A 102 -16.18 -26.17 7.67
C SER A 102 -14.66 -26.31 7.46
N LYS A 103 -14.23 -27.16 6.52
CA LYS A 103 -12.81 -27.31 6.15
C LYS A 103 -12.29 -26.04 5.49
N LEU A 104 -13.07 -25.45 4.59
CA LEU A 104 -12.72 -24.20 3.89
C LEU A 104 -12.58 -23.03 4.87
N MET A 105 -13.52 -22.87 5.80
CA MET A 105 -13.43 -21.86 6.87
C MET A 105 -12.16 -22.03 7.70
N LYS A 106 -11.84 -23.25 8.14
CA LYS A 106 -10.60 -23.53 8.89
C LYS A 106 -9.35 -23.15 8.09
N ARG A 107 -9.32 -23.43 6.78
CA ARG A 107 -8.21 -23.02 5.90
C ARG A 107 -8.10 -21.51 5.81
N ARG A 108 -9.22 -20.81 5.63
CA ARG A 108 -9.27 -19.35 5.58
C ARG A 108 -8.80 -18.72 6.90
N GLU A 109 -9.24 -19.23 8.05
CA GLU A 109 -8.80 -18.77 9.37
C GLU A 109 -7.30 -18.92 9.60
N ARG A 110 -6.71 -20.04 9.15
CA ARG A 110 -5.25 -20.24 9.18
C ARG A 110 -4.54 -19.22 8.30
N ALA A 111 -5.08 -18.98 7.10
CA ALA A 111 -4.57 -18.01 6.15
C ALA A 111 -4.54 -16.60 6.77
N MET A 112 -5.68 -16.12 7.31
CA MET A 112 -5.77 -14.82 8.01
C MET A 112 -4.82 -14.77 9.22
N SER A 113 -4.71 -15.85 9.99
CA SER A 113 -3.82 -15.89 11.15
C SER A 113 -2.35 -15.76 10.77
N LYS A 114 -1.92 -16.36 9.66
CA LYS A 114 -0.56 -16.21 9.11
C LYS A 114 -0.31 -14.78 8.63
N ALA A 115 -1.28 -14.17 7.95
CA ALA A 115 -1.20 -12.78 7.51
C ALA A 115 -1.06 -11.82 8.71
N ILE A 116 -1.88 -11.99 9.75
CA ILE A 116 -1.79 -11.16 10.98
C ILE A 116 -0.48 -11.40 11.73
N ALA A 117 0.03 -12.63 11.77
CA ALA A 117 1.34 -12.89 12.38
C ALA A 117 2.48 -12.16 11.63
N ASN A 118 2.42 -12.12 10.30
CA ASN A 118 3.37 -11.34 9.50
C ASN A 118 3.23 -9.83 9.75
N ILE A 119 1.99 -9.32 9.82
CA ILE A 119 1.71 -7.92 10.18
C ILE A 119 2.32 -7.58 11.54
N LYS A 120 2.10 -8.42 12.56
CA LYS A 120 2.70 -8.21 13.89
C LYS A 120 4.22 -8.21 13.84
N ARG A 121 4.84 -9.10 13.04
CA ARG A 121 6.29 -9.12 12.85
C ARG A 121 6.81 -7.84 12.18
N SER A 122 6.07 -7.28 11.22
CA SER A 122 6.45 -6.00 10.60
C SER A 122 6.33 -4.79 11.52
N MET A 123 5.53 -4.86 12.60
CA MET A 123 5.45 -3.76 13.58
C MET A 123 6.67 -3.68 14.49
N GLU A 124 7.49 -4.73 14.55
CA GLU A 124 8.78 -4.69 15.22
C GLU A 124 9.80 -4.13 14.22
N VAL A 125 10.41 -2.99 14.54
CA VAL A 125 11.27 -2.20 13.66
C VAL A 125 12.67 -2.10 14.25
N ASP A 126 13.68 -2.32 13.42
CA ASP A 126 15.06 -1.92 13.66
C ASP A 126 15.35 -0.68 12.80
N LEU A 127 15.65 0.45 13.45
CA LEU A 127 16.02 1.71 12.80
C LEU A 127 17.51 1.98 13.03
N CYS A 128 18.31 1.90 11.98
CA CYS A 128 19.72 2.25 12.01
C CYS A 128 19.93 3.62 11.35
N TYR A 129 20.46 4.57 12.11
CA TYR A 129 21.01 5.79 11.54
C TYR A 129 22.43 5.53 11.06
N VAL A 130 22.68 5.78 9.78
CA VAL A 130 24.04 5.82 9.23
C VAL A 130 24.36 7.29 8.98
N LEU A 131 25.35 7.82 9.68
CA LEU A 131 25.56 9.27 9.74
C LEU A 131 27.01 9.63 9.47
N ASP A 132 27.20 10.56 8.54
CA ASP A 132 28.47 11.26 8.39
C ASP A 132 28.78 12.07 9.67
N CYS A 133 29.94 11.80 10.26
CA CYS A 133 30.40 12.37 11.52
C CYS A 133 31.60 13.33 11.37
N THR A 134 31.85 13.84 10.17
CA THR A 134 32.91 14.81 9.88
C THR A 134 32.58 16.21 10.40
N GLY A 135 33.54 17.13 10.28
CA GLY A 135 33.41 18.49 10.83
C GLY A 135 32.26 19.31 10.24
N SER A 136 31.95 19.16 8.94
CA SER A 136 30.88 19.88 8.25
C SER A 136 29.49 19.52 8.79
N MET A 137 29.33 18.31 9.32
CA MET A 137 28.08 17.73 9.77
C MET A 137 27.64 18.18 11.18
N ALA A 138 28.37 19.09 11.84
CA ALA A 138 28.10 19.49 13.23
C ALA A 138 26.65 19.89 13.52
N GLY A 139 26.02 20.69 12.64
CA GLY A 139 24.63 21.12 12.77
C GLY A 139 23.64 19.96 12.61
N HIS A 140 23.87 19.08 11.64
CA HIS A 140 23.04 17.92 11.34
C HIS A 140 23.14 16.84 12.41
N ILE A 141 24.34 16.61 12.97
CA ILE A 141 24.54 15.71 14.11
C ILE A 141 23.78 16.23 15.34
N ALA A 142 23.79 17.54 15.59
CA ALA A 142 23.00 18.13 16.68
C ALA A 142 21.49 17.93 16.46
N ALA A 143 20.99 18.20 15.25
CA ALA A 143 19.59 17.97 14.92
C ALA A 143 19.18 16.48 15.03
N ALA A 144 20.04 15.56 14.60
CA ALA A 144 19.82 14.12 14.72
C ALA A 144 19.70 13.67 16.19
N LYS A 145 20.51 14.24 17.09
CA LYS A 145 20.45 13.97 18.54
C LYS A 145 19.10 14.34 19.15
N ASP A 146 18.53 15.47 18.75
CA ASP A 146 17.27 15.98 19.31
C ASP A 146 16.01 15.39 18.64
N CYS A 147 16.15 14.85 17.43
CA CYS A 147 15.06 14.26 16.64
C CYS A 147 14.49 12.96 17.26
N ILE A 148 15.32 12.11 17.85
CA ILE A 148 14.94 10.70 18.09
C ILE A 148 13.86 10.54 19.17
N LEU A 149 13.85 11.41 20.18
CA LEU A 149 12.75 11.44 21.15
C LEU A 149 11.44 11.75 20.43
N GLN A 150 11.46 12.81 19.61
CA GLN A 150 10.28 13.29 18.90
C GLN A 150 9.78 12.25 17.90
N VAL A 151 10.66 11.53 17.21
CA VAL A 151 10.28 10.40 16.34
C VAL A 151 9.59 9.30 17.15
N THR A 152 10.18 8.93 18.28
CA THR A 152 9.65 7.85 19.13
C THR A 152 8.27 8.22 19.68
N GLU A 153 8.13 9.43 20.24
CA GLU A 153 6.86 9.97 20.73
C GLU A 153 5.83 10.10 19.61
N HIS A 154 6.23 10.60 18.44
CA HIS A 154 5.35 10.74 17.27
C HIS A 154 4.82 9.38 16.80
N ILE A 155 5.69 8.38 16.65
CA ILE A 155 5.27 7.03 16.28
C ILE A 155 4.39 6.41 17.36
N GLN A 156 4.71 6.56 18.65
CA GLN A 156 3.86 6.05 19.73
C GLN A 156 2.46 6.70 19.76
N ASN A 157 2.38 7.99 19.42
CA ASN A 157 1.12 8.72 19.41
C ASN A 157 0.23 8.36 18.20
N ILE A 158 0.83 8.17 17.02
CA ILE A 158 0.08 7.91 15.78
C ILE A 158 -0.08 6.41 15.51
N ASN A 159 0.96 5.62 15.76
CA ASN A 159 1.04 4.18 15.49
C ASN A 159 1.56 3.42 16.72
N PRO A 160 0.81 3.38 17.84
CA PRO A 160 1.24 2.76 19.10
C PRO A 160 1.59 1.28 19.00
N CYS A 161 1.15 0.59 17.94
CA CYS A 161 1.52 -0.80 17.69
C CYS A 161 2.94 -0.98 17.17
N ILE A 162 3.58 0.06 16.62
CA ILE A 162 4.95 0.00 16.09
C ILE A 162 5.94 0.11 17.26
N LYS A 163 6.85 -0.86 17.37
CA LYS A 163 7.93 -0.87 18.36
C LYS A 163 9.26 -0.72 17.65
N ILE A 164 10.08 0.20 18.15
CA ILE A 164 11.33 0.58 17.49
C ILE A 164 12.50 0.25 18.42
N ARG A 165 13.52 -0.40 17.86
CA ARG A 165 14.87 -0.42 18.42
C ARG A 165 15.76 0.47 17.55
N VAL A 166 16.58 1.30 18.18
CA VAL A 166 17.42 2.27 17.47
C VAL A 166 18.88 1.86 17.58
N GLY A 167 19.57 1.89 16.44
CA GLY A 167 21.02 1.69 16.31
C GLY A 167 21.67 2.85 15.56
N PHE A 168 22.98 2.99 15.69
CA PHE A 168 23.74 4.09 15.08
C PHE A 168 25.07 3.61 14.52
N CYS A 169 25.37 3.97 13.28
CA CYS A 169 26.65 3.76 12.61
C CYS A 169 27.17 5.12 12.11
N GLY A 170 28.11 5.70 12.83
CA GLY A 170 28.84 6.88 12.38
C GLY A 170 30.02 6.47 11.49
N TYR A 171 30.20 7.18 10.37
CA TYR A 171 31.40 7.07 9.53
C TYR A 171 32.07 8.44 9.34
N ARG A 172 33.33 8.43 8.92
CA ARG A 172 34.16 9.58 8.53
C ARG A 172 35.04 9.16 7.36
N ASP A 173 36.19 9.79 7.17
CA ASP A 173 37.13 9.47 6.09
C ASP A 173 38.12 8.35 6.50
N HIS A 174 38.73 7.70 5.51
CA HIS A 174 39.81 6.73 5.68
C HIS A 174 41.02 7.29 6.43
N CYS A 175 41.31 8.58 6.30
CA CYS A 175 42.43 9.22 7.00
C CYS A 175 42.23 9.27 8.54
N ASP A 176 41.00 9.10 9.04
CA ASP A 176 40.66 9.15 10.48
C ASP A 176 41.01 7.87 11.27
N GLY A 177 41.54 6.85 10.60
CA GLY A 177 42.08 5.64 11.24
C GLY A 177 41.08 4.93 12.16
N VAL A 178 41.40 4.78 13.44
CA VAL A 178 40.54 4.06 14.41
C VAL A 178 39.23 4.81 14.74
N SER A 179 39.19 6.13 14.51
CA SER A 179 38.01 6.96 14.74
C SER A 179 37.07 6.99 13.54
N ARG A 180 37.43 6.32 12.45
CA ARG A 180 36.67 6.27 11.20
C ARG A 180 35.24 5.76 11.39
N LEU A 181 35.06 4.70 12.18
CA LEU A 181 33.76 4.08 12.41
C LEU A 181 33.35 4.14 13.89
N HIS A 182 32.08 4.44 14.15
CA HIS A 182 31.50 4.43 15.49
C HIS A 182 30.16 3.71 15.50
N ILE A 183 30.07 2.56 16.18
CA ILE A 183 28.90 1.67 16.11
C ILE A 183 28.27 1.53 17.48
N PHE A 184 26.97 1.82 17.55
CA PHE A 184 26.10 1.54 18.66
C PHE A 184 24.98 0.58 18.20
N LYS A 185 24.99 -0.63 18.77
CA LYS A 185 24.05 -1.70 18.43
C LYS A 185 22.62 -1.34 18.84
N PHE A 186 21.64 -2.07 18.29
CA PHE A 186 20.23 -1.82 18.55
C PHE A 186 19.88 -1.96 20.04
N GLY A 187 19.27 -0.90 20.59
CA GLY A 187 18.67 -0.86 21.91
C GLY A 187 17.24 -0.34 21.86
N ASP A 188 16.47 -0.60 22.92
CA ASP A 188 15.11 -0.10 23.14
C ASP A 188 15.06 1.12 24.08
N SER A 189 16.22 1.55 24.59
CA SER A 189 16.36 2.70 25.48
C SER A 189 16.78 3.95 24.72
N TYR A 190 15.86 4.91 24.61
CA TYR A 190 16.15 6.25 24.10
C TYR A 190 17.27 6.93 24.89
N GLU A 191 17.24 6.84 26.23
CA GLU A 191 18.21 7.53 27.08
C GLU A 191 19.64 6.98 26.89
N GLU A 192 19.75 5.66 26.69
CA GLU A 192 21.04 5.03 26.38
C GLU A 192 21.52 5.46 25.00
N PHE A 193 20.64 5.43 23.99
CA PHE A 193 20.96 5.90 22.65
C PHE A 193 21.42 7.37 22.66
N LYS A 194 20.68 8.26 23.33
CA LYS A 194 21.01 9.70 23.44
C LYS A 194 22.36 9.89 24.11
N LYS A 195 22.60 9.16 25.21
CA LYS A 195 23.86 9.20 25.94
C LYS A 195 25.03 8.78 25.05
N GLU A 196 24.89 7.71 24.27
CA GLU A 196 25.95 7.27 23.36
C GLU A 196 26.15 8.25 22.20
N LEU A 197 25.06 8.69 21.55
CA LEU A 197 25.15 9.65 20.45
C LEU A 197 25.76 10.98 20.90
N SER A 198 25.48 11.43 22.14
CA SER A 198 26.07 12.66 22.69
C SER A 198 27.60 12.65 22.69
N LYS A 199 28.22 11.47 22.74
CA LYS A 199 29.68 11.28 22.72
C LYS A 199 30.28 11.32 21.32
N VAL A 200 29.47 11.32 20.27
CA VAL A 200 29.95 11.35 18.87
C VAL A 200 30.30 12.80 18.52
N PRO A 201 31.59 13.12 18.30
CA PRO A 201 32.02 14.45 17.91
C PRO A 201 31.93 14.66 16.39
N ALA A 202 31.67 15.89 15.96
CA ALA A 202 31.79 16.32 14.56
C ALA A 202 33.24 16.72 14.30
N THR A 203 34.09 15.75 13.97
CA THR A 203 35.54 15.93 13.84
C THR A 203 36.07 14.97 12.79
N GLY A 204 37.28 15.23 12.29
CA GLY A 204 37.85 14.40 11.22
C GLY A 204 37.39 14.87 9.85
N GLY A 205 37.51 13.98 8.88
CA GLY A 205 37.39 14.27 7.45
C GLY A 205 38.75 14.51 6.80
N GLY A 206 38.78 14.51 5.47
CA GLY A 206 39.97 14.67 4.66
C GLY A 206 39.68 15.48 3.41
N ASP A 207 39.70 14.79 2.27
CA ASP A 207 39.18 15.31 1.00
C ASP A 207 37.64 15.38 1.01
N GLY A 208 37.05 15.83 -0.10
CA GLY A 208 35.59 15.94 -0.21
C GLY A 208 34.86 14.62 0.02
N PRO A 209 35.13 13.57 -0.77
CA PRO A 209 34.49 12.26 -0.57
C PRO A 209 34.87 11.59 0.75
N GLU A 210 34.01 10.67 1.23
CA GLU A 210 34.11 10.06 2.57
C GLU A 210 34.01 8.51 2.52
N ASP A 211 34.28 7.80 3.63
CA ASP A 211 34.12 6.33 3.75
C ASP A 211 32.64 5.90 3.88
N VAL A 212 31.79 6.37 2.96
CA VAL A 212 30.36 6.04 2.92
C VAL A 212 30.15 4.52 2.77
N LEU A 213 30.93 3.86 1.91
CA LEU A 213 30.78 2.42 1.67
C LEU A 213 31.19 1.59 2.89
N GLY A 214 32.26 1.97 3.61
CA GLY A 214 32.65 1.33 4.86
C GLY A 214 31.63 1.57 5.97
N GLY A 215 31.05 2.78 6.05
CA GLY A 215 29.94 3.08 6.96
C GLY A 215 28.71 2.19 6.72
N LEU A 216 28.33 2.02 5.46
CA LEU A 216 27.21 1.16 5.06
C LEU A 216 27.51 -0.32 5.29
N ASP A 217 28.68 -0.84 4.91
CA ASP A 217 29.03 -2.24 5.15
C ASP A 217 29.12 -2.55 6.65
N ALA A 218 29.63 -1.62 7.46
CA ALA A 218 29.64 -1.76 8.92
C ALA A 218 28.21 -1.82 9.49
N ALA A 219 27.31 -0.95 9.03
CA ALA A 219 25.91 -0.95 9.45
C ALA A 219 25.18 -2.25 9.07
N ILE A 220 25.52 -2.85 7.92
CA ILE A 220 24.93 -4.12 7.48
C ILE A 220 25.52 -5.30 8.26
N SER A 221 26.84 -5.33 8.44
CA SER A 221 27.58 -6.52 8.91
C SER A 221 27.73 -6.62 10.42
N GLN A 222 27.82 -5.49 11.12
CA GLN A 222 28.21 -5.45 12.53
C GLN A 222 27.02 -5.20 13.47
N MET A 223 25.90 -4.72 12.92
CA MET A 223 24.66 -4.52 13.66
C MET A 223 23.88 -5.82 13.85
N ASN A 224 23.19 -5.94 14.99
CA ASN A 224 22.39 -7.11 15.36
C ASN A 224 20.91 -6.97 14.89
N TRP A 225 20.71 -6.91 13.58
CA TRP A 225 19.40 -6.87 12.94
C TRP A 225 18.58 -8.12 13.31
N ASN A 226 17.46 -7.94 14.03
CA ASN A 226 16.63 -9.05 14.50
C ASN A 226 15.13 -8.87 14.23
N ASN A 227 14.69 -7.66 13.90
CA ASN A 227 13.27 -7.36 13.71
C ASN A 227 12.81 -7.55 12.26
N GLY A 228 11.47 -7.63 12.08
CA GLY A 228 10.85 -7.93 10.80
C GLY A 228 10.94 -6.78 9.79
N THR A 229 11.00 -5.55 10.29
CA THR A 229 11.22 -4.35 9.48
C THR A 229 12.60 -3.78 9.80
N ARG A 230 13.46 -3.67 8.78
CA ARG A 230 14.84 -3.20 8.92
C ARG A 230 15.00 -1.93 8.11
N VAL A 231 15.20 -0.80 8.79
CA VAL A 231 15.30 0.52 8.18
C VAL A 231 16.71 1.04 8.40
N LEU A 232 17.38 1.41 7.32
CA LEU A 232 18.66 2.11 7.34
C LEU A 232 18.42 3.50 6.77
N PHE A 233 18.53 4.51 7.62
CA PHE A 233 18.40 5.90 7.23
C PHE A 233 19.79 6.54 7.20
N HIS A 234 20.31 6.70 5.98
CA HIS A 234 21.64 7.24 5.72
C HIS A 234 21.57 8.75 5.52
N ILE A 235 22.46 9.49 6.19
CA ILE A 235 22.51 10.95 6.17
C ILE A 235 23.97 11.36 6.01
N GLY A 236 24.26 12.15 4.97
CA GLY A 236 25.61 12.62 4.65
C GLY A 236 25.57 13.77 3.65
N ASP A 237 26.58 14.62 3.70
CA ASP A 237 26.76 15.78 2.83
C ASP A 237 27.74 15.52 1.67
N TYR A 238 28.55 14.46 1.72
CA TYR A 238 29.47 14.05 0.67
C TYR A 238 29.26 12.60 0.17
N PRO A 239 29.66 12.28 -1.08
CA PRO A 239 29.55 10.94 -1.67
C PRO A 239 30.71 10.00 -1.24
N PRO A 240 30.64 8.69 -1.53
CA PRO A 240 31.79 7.79 -1.40
C PRO A 240 32.93 8.16 -2.36
N HIS A 241 34.15 7.77 -2.02
CA HIS A 241 35.31 7.84 -2.91
C HIS A 241 35.10 7.10 -4.24
N GLY A 242 35.72 7.66 -5.29
CA GLY A 242 35.76 7.12 -6.64
C GLY A 242 35.08 8.04 -7.66
N ARG A 243 35.72 8.22 -8.82
CA ARG A 243 35.24 9.06 -9.95
C ARG A 243 33.84 8.71 -10.48
N ARG A 244 33.34 7.52 -10.13
CA ARG A 244 31.98 7.10 -10.46
C ARG A 244 30.91 7.85 -9.67
N PHE A 245 31.24 8.32 -8.46
CA PHE A 245 30.28 8.91 -7.53
C PHE A 245 30.38 10.44 -7.44
N THR A 246 31.43 11.05 -8.01
CA THR A 246 31.66 12.49 -7.94
C THR A 246 32.48 13.02 -9.13
N ASP A 247 32.33 14.30 -9.44
CA ASP A 247 33.19 15.05 -10.38
C ASP A 247 34.31 15.83 -9.69
N MET A 248 34.39 15.73 -8.35
CA MET A 248 35.41 16.39 -7.54
C MET A 248 36.82 15.97 -7.99
N HIS A 249 37.73 16.95 -8.00
CA HIS A 249 39.12 16.76 -8.46
C HIS A 249 40.09 16.51 -7.32
N ASP A 250 39.64 16.74 -6.08
CA ASP A 250 40.37 16.59 -4.83
C ASP A 250 40.19 15.22 -4.18
N ASP A 251 39.48 14.27 -4.81
CA ASP A 251 39.35 12.89 -4.33
C ASP A 251 40.73 12.20 -4.25
N GLU A 252 41.17 11.87 -3.02
CA GLU A 252 42.44 11.18 -2.75
C GLU A 252 42.39 9.70 -3.14
N TYR A 253 41.18 9.14 -3.30
CA TYR A 253 40.93 7.75 -3.69
C TYR A 253 40.07 7.66 -4.97
N PRO A 254 40.55 8.20 -6.10
CA PRO A 254 39.75 8.34 -7.33
C PRO A 254 39.37 7.00 -7.98
N ASP A 255 40.08 5.92 -7.65
CA ASP A 255 39.82 4.57 -8.15
C ASP A 255 38.82 3.78 -7.26
N GLY A 256 38.30 4.40 -6.20
CA GLY A 256 37.31 3.84 -5.28
C GLY A 256 37.86 3.53 -3.88
N ASP A 257 37.06 2.85 -3.06
CA ASP A 257 37.41 2.53 -1.67
C ASP A 257 38.76 1.77 -1.57
N PRO A 258 39.72 2.23 -0.74
CA PRO A 258 41.04 1.63 -0.59
C PRO A 258 41.04 0.24 0.05
N ASN A 259 39.93 -0.19 0.68
CA ASN A 259 39.75 -1.53 1.25
C ASN A 259 39.10 -2.50 0.24
N GLY A 260 38.80 -2.05 -0.98
CA GLY A 260 38.21 -2.85 -2.05
C GLY A 260 36.69 -3.02 -1.95
N LEU A 261 35.99 -2.23 -1.15
CA LEU A 261 34.53 -2.21 -1.15
C LEU A 261 33.99 -1.59 -2.45
N THR A 262 32.91 -2.15 -2.97
CA THR A 262 32.21 -1.61 -4.13
C THR A 262 30.76 -1.34 -3.76
N ALA A 263 30.12 -0.37 -4.43
CA ALA A 263 28.70 -0.12 -4.21
C ALA A 263 27.86 -1.38 -4.52
N GLU A 264 28.24 -2.17 -5.52
CA GLU A 264 27.61 -3.45 -5.83
C GLU A 264 27.68 -4.41 -4.63
N SER A 265 28.88 -4.66 -4.09
CA SER A 265 29.03 -5.65 -3.01
C SER A 265 28.29 -5.25 -1.75
N VAL A 266 28.30 -3.96 -1.39
CA VAL A 266 27.64 -3.44 -0.19
C VAL A 266 26.12 -3.39 -0.36
N LEU A 267 25.63 -2.83 -1.46
CA LEU A 267 24.19 -2.61 -1.65
C LEU A 267 23.45 -3.91 -2.03
N GLU A 268 24.08 -4.85 -2.74
CA GLU A 268 23.48 -6.17 -2.97
C GLU A 268 23.37 -6.96 -1.66
N LYS A 269 24.37 -6.88 -0.79
CA LYS A 269 24.31 -7.45 0.56
C LYS A 269 23.19 -6.83 1.39
N MET A 270 23.01 -5.50 1.28
CA MET A 270 21.88 -4.81 1.92
C MET A 270 20.52 -5.37 1.45
N LYS A 271 20.37 -5.66 0.14
CA LYS A 271 19.18 -6.31 -0.40
C LYS A 271 18.96 -7.70 0.17
N LEU A 272 20.02 -8.52 0.21
CA LEU A 272 19.98 -9.89 0.74
C LEU A 272 19.55 -9.90 2.21
N GLU A 273 20.05 -8.94 2.99
CA GLU A 273 19.68 -8.74 4.40
C GLU A 273 18.33 -8.02 4.59
N ARG A 274 17.61 -7.68 3.51
CA ARG A 274 16.29 -7.02 3.54
C ARG A 274 16.28 -5.73 4.35
N ILE A 275 17.38 -5.00 4.34
CA ILE A 275 17.51 -3.68 4.96
C ILE A 275 17.01 -2.66 3.95
N LEU A 276 16.05 -1.82 4.33
CA LEU A 276 15.49 -0.78 3.47
C LEU A 276 16.27 0.52 3.60
N TYR A 277 16.83 0.97 2.48
CA TYR A 277 17.67 2.15 2.40
C TYR A 277 16.86 3.42 2.14
N PHE A 278 17.07 4.42 2.97
CA PHE A 278 16.55 5.78 2.81
C PHE A 278 17.72 6.75 2.90
N PHE A 279 17.66 7.85 2.14
CA PHE A 279 18.74 8.84 2.14
C PHE A 279 18.23 10.23 2.51
N GLY A 280 18.90 10.88 3.46
CA GLY A 280 18.72 12.28 3.82
C GLY A 280 19.76 13.14 3.11
N LYS A 281 19.36 13.76 1.99
CA LYS A 281 20.23 14.60 1.17
C LYS A 281 20.44 15.97 1.81
N ILE A 282 21.70 16.36 2.00
CA ILE A 282 22.08 17.66 2.57
C ILE A 282 22.64 18.61 1.50
N THR A 283 23.38 18.07 0.52
CA THR A 283 24.00 18.85 -0.56
C THR A 283 23.70 18.22 -1.92
N ASN A 284 24.04 18.90 -3.01
CA ASN A 284 24.01 18.34 -4.35
C ASN A 284 25.24 17.49 -4.69
N TYR A 285 26.26 17.43 -3.84
CA TYR A 285 27.45 16.61 -4.08
C TYR A 285 27.14 15.11 -4.13
N THR A 286 26.07 14.69 -3.45
CA THR A 286 25.62 13.30 -3.40
C THR A 286 24.74 12.87 -4.59
N ASP A 287 24.47 13.76 -5.56
CA ASP A 287 23.52 13.46 -6.65
C ASP A 287 23.96 12.29 -7.54
N LYS A 288 25.24 12.25 -7.92
CA LYS A 288 25.81 11.12 -8.67
C LYS A 288 25.80 9.83 -7.88
N MET A 289 26.09 9.88 -6.57
CA MET A 289 25.94 8.73 -5.69
C MET A 289 24.51 8.19 -5.70
N ILE A 290 23.51 9.06 -5.57
CA ILE A 290 22.10 8.68 -5.59
C ILE A 290 21.73 8.00 -6.92
N GLU A 291 22.20 8.51 -8.06
CA GLU A 291 21.99 7.88 -9.37
C GLU A 291 22.58 6.48 -9.46
N VAL A 292 23.83 6.31 -9.01
CA VAL A 292 24.50 5.00 -8.98
C VAL A 292 23.77 4.04 -8.05
N PHE A 293 23.39 4.49 -6.86
CA PHE A 293 22.67 3.68 -5.88
C PHE A 293 21.30 3.27 -6.42
N ARG A 294 20.60 4.16 -7.15
CA ARG A 294 19.34 3.82 -7.82
C ARG A 294 19.51 2.76 -8.91
N GLY A 295 20.64 2.79 -9.62
CA GLY A 295 20.98 1.75 -10.59
C GLY A 295 21.11 0.35 -9.96
N ILE A 296 21.58 0.27 -8.71
CA ILE A 296 21.79 -1.00 -7.99
C ILE A 296 20.55 -1.39 -7.18
N LEU A 297 20.00 -0.47 -6.39
CA LEU A 297 18.89 -0.70 -5.47
C LEU A 297 17.51 -0.68 -6.15
N GLY A 298 17.32 0.15 -7.17
CA GLY A 298 16.01 0.54 -7.70
C GLY A 298 15.61 1.92 -7.20
N GLU A 299 14.32 2.20 -7.06
CA GLU A 299 13.86 3.47 -6.48
C GLU A 299 14.38 3.65 -5.05
N VAL A 300 15.16 4.72 -4.83
CA VAL A 300 15.67 5.13 -3.51
C VAL A 300 14.92 6.38 -3.05
N PRO A 301 14.12 6.30 -1.96
CA PRO A 301 13.51 7.48 -1.37
C PRO A 301 14.57 8.43 -0.81
N VAL A 302 14.48 9.70 -1.19
CA VAL A 302 15.40 10.76 -0.77
C VAL A 302 14.60 11.87 -0.08
N PHE A 303 15.06 12.28 1.10
CA PHE A 303 14.50 13.38 1.86
C PHE A 303 15.46 14.58 1.82
N ASP A 304 14.91 15.77 1.63
CA ASP A 304 15.67 17.01 1.70
C ASP A 304 15.91 17.40 3.17
N LEU A 305 17.18 17.40 3.57
CA LEU A 305 17.67 17.81 4.89
C LEU A 305 18.62 19.02 4.79
N VAL A 306 18.48 19.85 3.76
CA VAL A 306 19.20 21.12 3.67
C VAL A 306 18.85 21.99 4.90
N GLY A 307 19.88 22.35 5.67
CA GLY A 307 19.75 23.20 6.85
C GLY A 307 19.66 24.67 6.45
N GLY A 308 18.45 25.24 6.45
CA GLY A 308 18.18 26.65 6.12
C GLY A 308 18.65 27.67 7.17
N GLY A 309 19.61 27.31 8.03
CA GLY A 309 20.09 28.12 9.14
C GLY A 309 19.21 28.07 10.41
N ASP A 310 17.97 27.58 10.33
CA ASP A 310 17.09 27.35 11.49
C ASP A 310 17.21 25.90 12.01
N PRO A 311 17.74 25.68 13.22
CA PRO A 311 17.82 24.35 13.83
C PRO A 311 16.47 23.67 14.02
N ILE A 312 15.39 24.44 14.28
CA ILE A 312 14.05 23.88 14.52
C ILE A 312 13.47 23.32 13.22
N GLU A 313 13.62 24.05 12.11
CA GLU A 313 13.22 23.57 10.79
C GLU A 313 13.95 22.27 10.43
N LEU A 314 15.26 22.21 10.68
CA LEU A 314 16.06 21.01 10.41
C LEU A 314 15.58 19.82 11.24
N ILE A 315 15.33 20.00 12.55
CA ILE A 315 14.78 18.95 13.41
C ILE A 315 13.43 18.45 12.86
N ASN A 316 12.54 19.35 12.44
CA ASN A 316 11.24 18.96 11.87
C ASN A 316 11.39 18.15 10.57
N LYS A 317 12.33 18.52 9.70
CA LYS A 317 12.65 17.74 8.48
C LYS A 317 13.16 16.34 8.84
N PHE A 318 14.04 16.23 9.83
CA PHE A 318 14.56 14.96 10.34
C PHE A 318 13.48 14.06 10.92
N VAL A 319 12.58 14.62 11.75
CA VAL A 319 11.46 13.89 12.34
C VAL A 319 10.58 13.34 11.22
N LYS A 320 10.14 14.21 10.30
CA LYS A 320 9.29 13.81 9.16
C LYS A 320 9.94 12.72 8.31
N ALA A 321 11.22 12.89 7.94
CA ALA A 321 11.94 11.93 7.11
C ALA A 321 12.06 10.57 7.80
N THR A 322 12.39 10.55 9.09
CA THR A 322 12.50 9.31 9.85
C THR A 322 11.14 8.63 10.01
N THR A 323 10.09 9.37 10.41
CA THR A 323 8.74 8.81 10.61
C THR A 323 8.17 8.28 9.30
N SER A 324 8.38 8.98 8.19
CA SER A 324 8.00 8.49 6.85
C SER A 324 8.78 7.21 6.49
N SER A 325 10.09 7.15 6.74
CA SER A 325 10.91 5.97 6.45
C SER A 325 10.44 4.73 7.20
N ILE A 326 10.14 4.87 8.51
CA ILE A 326 9.57 3.79 9.33
C ILE A 326 8.22 3.36 8.75
N THR A 327 7.33 4.31 8.50
CA THR A 327 5.94 4.02 8.17
C THR A 327 5.79 3.42 6.78
N ILE A 328 6.57 3.91 5.79
CA ILE A 328 6.70 3.30 4.46
C ILE A 328 7.19 1.85 4.60
N SER A 329 8.23 1.63 5.40
CA SER A 329 8.84 0.31 5.59
C SER A 329 7.88 -0.70 6.23
N VAL A 330 7.16 -0.30 7.27
CA VAL A 330 6.15 -1.16 7.93
C VAL A 330 4.97 -1.43 6.99
N SER A 331 4.49 -0.41 6.26
CA SER A 331 3.44 -0.57 5.24
C SER A 331 3.84 -1.58 4.16
N LEU A 332 5.08 -1.49 3.66
CA LEU A 332 5.61 -2.35 2.61
C LEU A 332 5.79 -3.79 3.09
N THR A 333 6.45 -3.99 4.23
CA THR A 333 6.71 -5.31 4.80
C THR A 333 5.43 -6.02 5.26
N SER A 334 4.46 -5.27 5.79
CA SER A 334 3.14 -5.81 6.17
C SER A 334 2.32 -6.27 4.96
N SER A 335 2.44 -5.59 3.82
CA SER A 335 1.72 -5.91 2.58
C SER A 335 2.32 -7.11 1.83
N LEU A 336 3.66 -7.21 1.79
CA LEU A 336 4.39 -8.25 1.04
C LEU A 336 4.51 -9.58 1.82
N GLY A 337 4.52 -9.53 3.16
CA GLY A 337 4.82 -10.68 4.00
C GLY A 337 6.28 -11.16 3.85
N ALA A 338 6.62 -12.30 4.46
CA ALA A 338 7.97 -12.87 4.43
C ALA A 338 8.31 -13.56 3.08
N ARG A 339 8.01 -12.94 1.94
CA ARG A 339 8.43 -13.44 0.63
C ARG A 339 9.91 -13.11 0.41
N ASP A 340 10.68 -14.13 0.04
CA ASP A 340 12.14 -14.10 0.19
C ASP A 340 12.88 -13.13 -0.76
N SER A 341 12.23 -12.59 -1.79
CA SER A 341 12.87 -11.86 -2.91
C SER A 341 12.30 -10.47 -3.24
N ASP A 342 11.28 -9.97 -2.54
CA ASP A 342 10.34 -9.06 -3.22
C ASP A 342 10.38 -7.57 -2.87
N VAL A 343 11.05 -7.13 -1.80
CA VAL A 343 10.92 -5.72 -1.38
C VAL A 343 11.59 -4.75 -2.37
N TYR A 344 12.79 -5.11 -2.84
CA TYR A 344 13.52 -4.36 -3.86
C TYR A 344 13.05 -4.70 -5.29
N SER A 345 12.52 -5.90 -5.54
CA SER A 345 11.94 -6.23 -6.86
C SER A 345 10.67 -5.43 -7.15
N PHE A 346 9.96 -5.00 -6.09
CA PHE A 346 8.83 -4.08 -6.19
C PHE A 346 9.23 -2.70 -6.72
N GLN A 347 10.39 -2.19 -6.28
CA GLN A 347 10.97 -0.92 -6.72
C GLN A 347 11.61 -1.01 -8.12
N GLN A 348 11.90 -2.22 -8.60
CA GLN A 348 12.63 -2.46 -9.85
C GLN A 348 11.72 -2.78 -11.06
N ARG A 349 10.39 -2.69 -10.94
CA ARG A 349 9.42 -2.91 -12.04
C ARG A 349 9.40 -1.78 -13.09
N SER A 350 10.50 -1.05 -13.24
CA SER A 350 10.63 0.17 -14.04
C SER A 350 10.86 -0.06 -15.54
N ILE A 351 10.87 -1.30 -16.03
CA ILE A 351 11.19 -1.57 -17.46
C ILE A 351 9.94 -1.53 -18.35
N ASP A 352 8.75 -1.82 -17.82
CA ASP A 352 7.50 -1.88 -18.59
C ASP A 352 6.51 -0.73 -18.30
N ILE A 353 6.90 0.24 -17.47
CA ILE A 353 6.03 1.37 -17.09
C ILE A 353 6.31 2.58 -17.99
N ASN A 354 5.26 3.18 -18.55
CA ASN A 354 5.32 4.45 -19.27
C ASN A 354 4.44 5.50 -18.59
N PRO A 355 5.03 6.50 -17.90
CA PRO A 355 4.27 7.51 -17.17
C PRO A 355 3.59 8.54 -18.10
N GLU A 356 3.93 8.56 -19.40
CA GLU A 356 3.40 9.53 -20.34
C GLU A 356 1.99 9.17 -20.80
N VAL A 357 1.15 10.19 -20.94
CA VAL A 357 -0.18 10.03 -21.53
C VAL A 357 -0.01 9.67 -23.01
N PRO A 358 -0.62 8.58 -23.51
CA PRO A 358 -0.42 8.15 -24.89
C PRO A 358 -1.07 9.11 -25.89
N ASP A 359 -0.57 9.10 -27.12
CA ASP A 359 -1.30 9.68 -28.26
C ASP A 359 -2.55 8.84 -28.55
N TRP A 360 -3.71 9.35 -28.16
CA TRP A 360 -4.99 8.69 -28.35
C TRP A 360 -5.35 8.49 -29.83
N ASN A 361 -4.81 9.28 -30.76
CA ASN A 361 -5.07 9.13 -32.19
C ASN A 361 -4.41 7.87 -32.76
N ALA A 362 -3.25 7.50 -32.23
CA ALA A 362 -2.51 6.29 -32.64
C ALA A 362 -3.13 4.98 -32.10
N LEU A 363 -4.02 5.06 -31.11
CA LEU A 363 -4.60 3.88 -30.46
C LEU A 363 -5.97 3.50 -31.02
N PRO A 364 -6.23 2.20 -31.27
CA PRO A 364 -7.52 1.73 -31.77
C PRO A 364 -8.60 1.81 -30.70
N ALA A 365 -9.82 2.15 -31.10
CA ALA A 365 -10.99 2.06 -30.22
C ALA A 365 -11.40 0.59 -30.06
N GLN A 366 -11.59 0.17 -28.81
CA GLN A 366 -12.01 -1.16 -28.42
C GLN A 366 -13.46 -1.12 -27.93
N ARG A 367 -14.20 -2.21 -28.18
CA ARG A 367 -15.54 -2.40 -27.61
C ARG A 367 -15.43 -3.17 -26.30
N GLY A 368 -16.03 -2.64 -25.24
CA GLY A 368 -16.08 -3.28 -23.93
C GLY A 368 -17.48 -3.36 -23.36
N VAL A 369 -17.61 -4.16 -22.31
CA VAL A 369 -18.80 -4.22 -21.46
C VAL A 369 -18.38 -3.83 -20.05
N THR A 370 -19.01 -2.77 -19.51
CA THR A 370 -18.92 -2.45 -18.09
C THR A 370 -19.95 -3.27 -17.32
N LEU A 371 -19.58 -3.72 -16.12
CA LEU A 371 -20.40 -4.46 -15.18
C LEU A 371 -20.31 -3.78 -13.81
N GLY A 372 -21.44 -3.70 -13.11
CA GLY A 372 -21.53 -3.06 -11.80
C GLY A 372 -22.70 -3.57 -10.97
N TYR A 373 -22.69 -3.22 -9.69
CA TYR A 373 -23.78 -3.49 -8.76
C TYR A 373 -24.44 -2.17 -8.32
N PRO A 374 -25.76 -2.15 -8.09
CA PRO A 374 -26.39 -1.04 -7.40
C PRO A 374 -25.77 -0.88 -6.01
N ILE A 375 -25.46 0.35 -5.60
CA ILE A 375 -24.93 0.62 -4.25
C ILE A 375 -26.02 0.22 -3.23
N PRO A 376 -25.67 -0.55 -2.16
CA PRO A 376 -26.61 -0.84 -1.09
C PRO A 376 -27.24 0.42 -0.52
N LYS A 377 -28.50 0.36 -0.11
CA LYS A 377 -29.20 1.49 0.50
C LYS A 377 -29.37 1.30 2.00
N THR A 378 -29.33 0.07 2.51
CA THR A 378 -29.49 -0.20 3.95
C THR A 378 -28.40 -1.11 4.49
N GLN A 379 -28.32 -1.19 5.81
CA GLN A 379 -27.37 -2.06 6.49
C GLN A 379 -27.74 -3.54 6.33
N GLU A 380 -29.04 -3.86 6.22
CA GLU A 380 -29.54 -5.19 5.89
C GLU A 380 -29.09 -5.60 4.50
N GLU A 381 -29.19 -4.72 3.50
CA GLU A 381 -28.72 -4.97 2.14
C GLU A 381 -27.20 -5.18 2.09
N LEU A 382 -26.43 -4.38 2.84
CA LEU A 382 -24.97 -4.54 2.96
C LEU A 382 -24.59 -5.90 3.57
N ARG A 383 -25.36 -6.37 4.55
CA ARG A 383 -25.13 -7.65 5.26
C ARG A 383 -25.63 -8.86 4.47
N ASP A 384 -26.61 -8.71 3.59
CA ASP A 384 -27.13 -9.83 2.79
C ASP A 384 -26.06 -10.36 1.81
N ARG A 385 -25.63 -11.61 2.04
CA ARG A 385 -24.66 -12.32 1.20
C ARG A 385 -25.17 -12.55 -0.23
N ARG A 386 -26.47 -12.38 -0.48
CA ARG A 386 -27.09 -12.49 -1.80
C ARG A 386 -27.11 -11.18 -2.57
N TYR A 387 -26.79 -10.05 -1.93
CA TYR A 387 -26.89 -8.73 -2.57
C TYR A 387 -25.94 -8.60 -3.76
N PHE A 388 -24.69 -9.04 -3.63
CA PHE A 388 -23.67 -8.99 -4.68
C PHE A 388 -23.65 -10.26 -5.55
N LYS A 389 -24.81 -10.87 -5.77
CA LYS A 389 -24.95 -11.99 -6.71
C LYS A 389 -25.32 -11.53 -8.10
N LYS A 390 -25.15 -12.45 -9.06
CA LYS A 390 -25.29 -12.20 -10.49
C LYS A 390 -26.62 -11.59 -10.91
N GLU A 391 -27.69 -11.89 -10.18
CA GLU A 391 -29.04 -11.43 -10.47
C GLU A 391 -29.17 -9.91 -10.33
N ARG A 392 -28.26 -9.26 -9.60
CA ARG A 392 -28.21 -7.80 -9.42
C ARG A 392 -27.14 -7.11 -10.26
N LEU A 393 -26.39 -7.83 -11.09
CA LEU A 393 -25.42 -7.21 -12.00
C LEU A 393 -26.14 -6.48 -13.13
N PHE A 394 -25.80 -5.21 -13.31
CA PHE A 394 -26.15 -4.48 -14.52
C PHE A 394 -24.95 -4.37 -15.44
N SER A 395 -25.20 -4.21 -16.75
CA SER A 395 -24.14 -4.07 -17.73
C SER A 395 -24.40 -2.96 -18.73
N ARG A 396 -23.33 -2.39 -19.27
CA ARG A 396 -23.42 -1.38 -20.32
C ARG A 396 -22.27 -1.51 -21.31
N ASN A 397 -22.62 -1.59 -22.59
CA ASN A 397 -21.66 -1.50 -23.69
C ASN A 397 -21.07 -0.08 -23.75
N PHE A 398 -19.77 -0.01 -24.04
CA PHE A 398 -19.08 1.25 -24.30
C PHE A 398 -17.87 1.02 -25.21
N TYR A 399 -17.33 2.12 -25.72
CA TYR A 399 -16.11 2.13 -26.53
C TYR A 399 -15.03 2.88 -25.77
N PHE A 400 -13.80 2.36 -25.81
CA PHE A 400 -12.69 2.92 -25.08
C PHE A 400 -11.38 2.80 -25.84
N LYS A 401 -10.42 3.63 -25.47
CA LYS A 401 -9.00 3.45 -25.81
C LYS A 401 -8.22 3.26 -24.52
N ILE A 402 -7.18 2.44 -24.56
CA ILE A 402 -6.32 2.13 -23.40
C ILE A 402 -4.87 2.16 -23.84
N ALA A 403 -3.98 2.67 -22.98
CA ALA A 403 -2.54 2.65 -23.19
C ALA A 403 -2.00 1.21 -23.35
N GLN A 404 -0.95 1.05 -24.16
CA GLN A 404 -0.30 -0.26 -24.35
C GLN A 404 0.50 -0.68 -23.12
N GLN A 405 1.11 0.29 -22.43
CA GLN A 405 1.90 0.10 -21.21
C GLN A 405 1.20 0.74 -20.02
N PRO A 406 1.35 0.17 -18.81
CA PRO A 406 0.87 0.80 -17.59
C PRO A 406 1.70 2.03 -17.27
N PHE A 407 1.08 3.03 -16.62
CA PHE A 407 1.79 4.22 -16.12
C PHE A 407 2.16 4.11 -14.64
N SER A 408 1.57 3.14 -13.93
CA SER A 408 1.84 2.90 -12.52
C SER A 408 1.57 1.43 -12.17
N SER A 409 2.16 0.98 -11.06
CA SER A 409 2.08 -0.39 -10.55
C SER A 409 1.91 -0.35 -9.03
N GLY A 410 0.87 -0.99 -8.51
CA GLY A 410 0.63 -1.21 -7.08
C GLY A 410 0.85 -2.66 -6.69
N VAL A 411 0.65 -3.04 -5.42
CA VAL A 411 1.04 -4.37 -4.87
C VAL A 411 0.47 -5.57 -5.64
N GLU A 412 -0.69 -5.41 -6.27
CA GLU A 412 -1.36 -6.49 -6.99
C GLU A 412 -1.79 -6.14 -8.42
N LYS A 413 -1.71 -4.86 -8.83
CA LYS A 413 -2.33 -4.35 -10.05
C LYS A 413 -1.44 -3.38 -10.81
N TYR A 414 -1.48 -3.47 -12.13
CA TYR A 414 -1.03 -2.41 -13.04
C TYR A 414 -2.15 -1.39 -13.25
N ALA A 415 -1.79 -0.12 -13.48
CA ALA A 415 -2.71 0.95 -13.83
C ALA A 415 -2.36 1.53 -15.21
N TYR A 416 -3.36 1.64 -16.08
CA TYR A 416 -3.26 2.10 -17.46
C TYR A 416 -4.09 3.36 -17.67
N PHE A 417 -3.56 4.32 -18.44
CA PHE A 417 -4.39 5.42 -18.93
C PHE A 417 -5.45 4.87 -19.88
N SER A 418 -6.67 5.41 -19.81
CA SER A 418 -7.75 5.06 -20.73
C SER A 418 -8.72 6.22 -20.92
N ILE A 419 -9.51 6.16 -22.00
CA ILE A 419 -10.59 7.11 -22.26
C ILE A 419 -11.85 6.39 -22.70
N ASP A 420 -13.02 6.85 -22.24
CA ASP A 420 -14.32 6.51 -22.82
C ASP A 420 -14.59 7.48 -23.98
N THR A 421 -14.75 6.92 -25.18
CA THR A 421 -14.85 7.68 -26.43
C THR A 421 -16.27 8.13 -26.73
N LYS A 422 -17.25 7.85 -25.86
CA LYS A 422 -18.66 8.21 -26.11
C LYS A 422 -18.95 9.71 -25.94
N LYS A 423 -18.18 10.41 -25.09
CA LYS A 423 -18.36 11.85 -24.83
C LYS A 423 -17.35 12.67 -25.63
N ASP A 424 -17.70 13.92 -25.91
CA ASP A 424 -16.79 14.94 -26.42
C ASP A 424 -16.78 16.13 -25.43
N PRO A 425 -15.64 16.43 -24.78
CA PRO A 425 -14.37 15.70 -24.84
C PRO A 425 -14.47 14.28 -24.23
N PRO A 426 -13.62 13.33 -24.67
CA PRO A 426 -13.58 11.99 -24.11
C PRO A 426 -13.39 11.98 -22.59
N LYS A 427 -14.10 11.10 -21.89
CA LYS A 427 -13.98 10.99 -20.43
C LYS A 427 -12.72 10.20 -20.10
N LYS A 428 -11.77 10.83 -19.41
CA LYS A 428 -10.54 10.17 -18.94
C LYS A 428 -10.81 9.24 -17.75
N MET A 429 -10.13 8.11 -17.75
CA MET A 429 -10.30 7.01 -16.81
C MET A 429 -8.97 6.29 -16.58
N VAL A 430 -8.89 5.55 -15.48
CA VAL A 430 -7.82 4.59 -15.22
C VAL A 430 -8.39 3.18 -15.31
N MET A 431 -7.70 2.30 -16.05
CA MET A 431 -7.98 0.86 -16.05
C MET A 431 -6.92 0.12 -15.26
N LYS A 432 -7.33 -0.74 -14.33
CA LYS A 432 -6.44 -1.54 -13.49
C LYS A 432 -6.58 -3.02 -13.78
N GLU A 433 -5.47 -3.72 -13.98
CA GLU A 433 -5.41 -5.17 -14.24
C GLU A 433 -4.55 -5.85 -13.18
N TYR A 434 -5.00 -6.99 -12.64
CA TYR A 434 -4.19 -7.78 -11.71
C TYR A 434 -2.98 -8.41 -12.40
N PHE A 435 -1.88 -8.60 -11.65
CA PHE A 435 -0.69 -9.32 -12.15
C PHE A 435 -1.01 -10.75 -12.57
N LYS A 436 -0.44 -11.19 -13.69
CA LYS A 436 -0.60 -12.55 -14.20
C LYS A 436 0.33 -13.50 -13.45
N ASN A 437 -0.13 -14.05 -12.33
CA ASN A 437 0.64 -15.02 -11.54
C ASN A 437 0.12 -16.44 -11.85
N ASP A 438 0.71 -17.09 -12.86
CA ASP A 438 0.59 -18.53 -13.26
C ASP A 438 -0.82 -19.15 -13.41
N SER A 439 -1.87 -18.40 -13.12
CA SER A 439 -3.28 -18.72 -13.26
C SER A 439 -3.96 -17.48 -13.83
N HIS A 440 -4.82 -17.64 -14.83
CA HIS A 440 -5.58 -16.52 -15.38
C HIS A 440 -6.34 -15.84 -14.23
N ASN A 441 -6.16 -14.52 -14.05
CA ASN A 441 -6.86 -13.78 -13.00
C ASN A 441 -8.38 -13.97 -13.18
N PRO A 442 -9.04 -14.62 -12.22
CA PRO A 442 -10.42 -15.02 -12.41
C PRO A 442 -11.36 -13.79 -12.34
N PHE A 443 -12.50 -13.90 -13.01
CA PHE A 443 -13.46 -12.81 -13.21
C PHE A 443 -14.14 -12.33 -11.92
N GLU A 444 -14.41 -13.26 -11.01
CA GLU A 444 -14.95 -13.04 -9.67
C GLU A 444 -14.10 -12.12 -8.77
N LYS A 445 -12.78 -12.04 -8.98
CA LYS A 445 -11.80 -11.22 -8.26
C LYS A 445 -11.97 -9.75 -8.65
N TYR A 446 -12.31 -9.50 -9.91
CA TYR A 446 -12.70 -8.17 -10.37
C TYR A 446 -14.08 -7.78 -9.82
N LEU A 447 -15.05 -8.71 -9.80
CA LEU A 447 -16.36 -8.44 -9.20
C LEU A 447 -16.27 -8.14 -7.70
N GLU A 448 -15.35 -8.79 -6.99
CA GLU A 448 -15.06 -8.53 -5.59
C GLU A 448 -14.55 -7.10 -5.36
N ALA A 449 -13.67 -6.58 -6.21
CA ALA A 449 -13.22 -5.19 -6.11
C ALA A 449 -14.37 -4.18 -6.31
N VAL A 450 -15.31 -4.50 -7.21
CA VAL A 450 -16.55 -3.71 -7.38
C VAL A 450 -17.44 -3.79 -6.14
N GLU A 451 -17.60 -4.98 -5.54
CA GLU A 451 -18.34 -5.17 -4.28
C GLU A 451 -17.73 -4.34 -3.15
N ILE A 452 -16.41 -4.43 -2.93
CA ILE A 452 -15.68 -3.69 -1.89
C ILE A 452 -15.89 -2.18 -2.07
N SER A 453 -15.71 -1.69 -3.29
CA SER A 453 -15.87 -0.26 -3.60
C SER A 453 -17.32 0.20 -3.41
N SER A 454 -18.30 -0.63 -3.78
CA SER A 454 -19.74 -0.32 -3.60
C SER A 454 -20.11 -0.23 -2.11
N VAL A 455 -19.57 -1.11 -1.27
CA VAL A 455 -19.78 -1.07 0.18
C VAL A 455 -19.12 0.16 0.79
N ALA A 456 -17.89 0.50 0.39
CA ALA A 456 -17.20 1.70 0.86
C ALA A 456 -17.96 2.98 0.47
N SER A 457 -18.44 3.08 -0.77
CA SER A 457 -19.27 4.20 -1.25
C SER A 457 -20.58 4.33 -0.47
N PHE A 458 -21.27 3.23 -0.17
CA PHE A 458 -22.46 3.28 0.68
C PHE A 458 -22.15 3.89 2.06
N LEU A 459 -21.08 3.43 2.71
CA LEU A 459 -20.69 3.90 4.04
C LEU A 459 -20.22 5.36 3.99
N SER A 460 -19.59 5.79 2.90
CA SER A 460 -19.19 7.18 2.70
C SER A 460 -20.39 8.10 2.50
N ILE A 461 -21.44 7.67 1.78
CA ILE A 461 -22.71 8.38 1.68
C ILE A 461 -23.34 8.56 3.07
N ARG A 462 -23.35 7.50 3.89
CA ARG A 462 -23.86 7.56 5.27
C ARG A 462 -23.03 8.50 6.15
N PHE A 463 -21.70 8.41 6.09
CA PHE A 463 -20.80 9.32 6.80
C PHE A 463 -21.06 10.78 6.39
N ASN A 464 -21.10 11.07 5.09
CA ASN A 464 -21.27 12.42 4.56
C ASN A 464 -22.61 13.06 4.95
N SER A 465 -23.66 12.25 5.13
CA SER A 465 -24.95 12.74 5.62
C SER A 465 -24.86 13.37 7.01
N VAL A 466 -23.97 12.84 7.86
CA VAL A 466 -23.69 13.36 9.20
C VAL A 466 -22.60 14.44 9.16
N ALA A 467 -21.55 14.22 8.36
CA ALA A 467 -20.39 15.12 8.24
C ALA A 467 -20.79 16.53 7.79
N ARG A 468 -21.69 16.65 6.79
CA ARG A 468 -22.20 17.93 6.30
C ARG A 468 -22.86 18.77 7.39
N ARG A 469 -23.65 18.13 8.26
CA ARG A 469 -24.35 18.81 9.38
C ARG A 469 -23.39 19.33 10.45
N LYS A 470 -22.16 18.81 10.47
CA LYS A 470 -21.13 19.10 11.48
C LYS A 470 -19.90 19.81 10.90
N ASN A 471 -19.98 20.30 9.66
CA ASN A 471 -18.89 20.96 8.94
C ASN A 471 -17.59 20.13 8.93
N ILE A 472 -17.72 18.82 8.74
CA ILE A 472 -16.60 17.88 8.58
C ILE A 472 -16.38 17.67 7.08
N GLN A 473 -15.12 17.67 6.65
CA GLN A 473 -14.71 17.41 5.27
C GLN A 473 -15.33 16.09 4.77
N SER A 474 -15.84 16.09 3.54
CA SER A 474 -16.52 14.91 3.02
C SER A 474 -15.54 13.81 2.58
N VAL A 475 -15.96 12.55 2.67
CA VAL A 475 -15.19 11.39 2.22
C VAL A 475 -15.96 10.71 1.10
N ASN A 476 -15.40 10.64 -0.09
CA ASN A 476 -16.04 10.05 -1.26
C ASN A 476 -15.13 8.98 -1.88
N PHE A 477 -15.75 7.94 -2.42
CA PHE A 477 -15.05 6.91 -3.19
C PHE A 477 -15.36 7.06 -4.68
N LEU A 478 -14.37 6.76 -5.51
CA LEU A 478 -14.53 6.71 -6.95
C LEU A 478 -15.57 5.64 -7.36
N GLU A 479 -16.31 5.94 -8.43
CA GLU A 479 -17.20 4.97 -9.04
C GLU A 479 -16.37 3.89 -9.76
N VAL A 480 -16.41 2.67 -9.23
CA VAL A 480 -15.65 1.53 -9.73
C VAL A 480 -16.55 0.58 -10.53
N LYS A 481 -16.09 0.19 -11.73
CA LYS A 481 -16.78 -0.79 -12.59
C LYS A 481 -15.82 -1.88 -13.04
N LEU A 482 -16.33 -3.08 -13.31
CA LEU A 482 -15.58 -4.12 -14.00
C LEU A 482 -15.73 -3.93 -15.50
N VAL A 483 -14.63 -3.92 -16.24
CA VAL A 483 -14.62 -3.92 -17.71
C VAL A 483 -14.22 -5.29 -18.21
N ARG A 484 -15.06 -5.89 -19.06
CA ARG A 484 -14.72 -7.06 -19.87
C ARG A 484 -14.56 -6.62 -21.32
N ALA A 485 -13.43 -6.97 -21.93
CA ALA A 485 -13.17 -6.71 -23.34
C ALA A 485 -12.50 -7.92 -23.99
N VAL A 486 -12.69 -8.09 -25.30
CA VAL A 486 -11.92 -9.05 -26.10
C VAL A 486 -10.88 -8.24 -26.86
N ILE A 487 -9.61 -8.41 -26.49
CA ILE A 487 -8.47 -7.72 -27.10
C ILE A 487 -7.52 -8.80 -27.59
N ASP A 488 -7.11 -8.74 -28.86
CA ASP A 488 -6.23 -9.73 -29.50
C ASP A 488 -6.73 -11.18 -29.33
N ASN A 489 -8.03 -11.39 -29.56
CA ASN A 489 -8.73 -12.68 -29.38
C ASN A 489 -8.63 -13.27 -27.97
N LYS A 490 -8.28 -12.46 -26.96
CA LYS A 490 -8.23 -12.86 -25.55
C LYS A 490 -9.22 -12.02 -24.74
N THR A 491 -10.00 -12.69 -23.91
CA THR A 491 -10.82 -12.00 -22.92
C THR A 491 -9.92 -11.39 -21.85
N ARG A 492 -10.02 -10.08 -21.65
CA ARG A 492 -9.33 -9.35 -20.59
C ARG A 492 -10.34 -8.68 -19.68
N TYR A 493 -9.95 -8.55 -18.42
CA TYR A 493 -10.73 -7.95 -17.36
C TYR A 493 -9.95 -6.79 -16.76
N TYR A 494 -10.64 -5.68 -16.51
CA TYR A 494 -10.07 -4.52 -15.83
C TYR A 494 -11.04 -4.03 -14.77
N ILE A 495 -10.51 -3.32 -13.78
CA ILE A 495 -11.27 -2.39 -12.96
C ILE A 495 -11.16 -1.01 -13.62
N SER A 496 -12.27 -0.34 -13.88
CA SER A 496 -12.27 1.04 -14.36
C SER A 496 -12.76 2.01 -13.29
N GLU A 497 -12.08 3.14 -13.22
CA GLU A 497 -12.40 4.25 -12.32
C GLU A 497 -12.08 5.59 -13.02
N PRO A 498 -12.68 6.71 -12.60
CA PRO A 498 -12.28 8.04 -13.08
C PRO A 498 -10.81 8.33 -12.78
N GLU A 499 -10.15 9.08 -13.66
CA GLU A 499 -8.80 9.59 -13.41
C GLU A 499 -8.84 10.67 -12.31
N LEU A 500 -8.03 10.51 -11.27
CA LEU A 500 -7.83 11.52 -10.22
C LEU A 500 -6.98 12.69 -10.75
N LYS A 501 -7.36 13.92 -10.37
CA LYS A 501 -6.68 15.15 -10.80
C LYS A 501 -6.68 16.18 -9.68
N GLY A 502 -5.74 17.13 -9.77
CA GLY A 502 -5.73 18.34 -8.95
C GLY A 502 -4.96 18.22 -7.64
N ALA A 503 -4.44 17.04 -7.29
CA ALA A 503 -3.61 16.83 -6.12
C ALA A 503 -2.78 15.54 -6.26
N ASN A 504 -1.78 15.40 -5.37
CA ASN A 504 -0.93 14.22 -5.31
C ASN A 504 -1.69 13.03 -4.74
N PHE A 505 -1.48 11.85 -5.33
CA PHE A 505 -2.00 10.61 -4.78
C PHE A 505 -1.26 10.26 -3.48
N MET A 506 -2.00 9.98 -2.43
CA MET A 506 -1.48 9.65 -1.10
C MET A 506 -2.18 8.39 -0.57
N ARG A 507 -1.42 7.59 0.17
CA ARG A 507 -1.97 6.53 1.02
C ARG A 507 -2.01 7.07 2.44
N PHE A 508 -3.18 7.11 3.06
CA PHE A 508 -3.40 7.71 4.38
C PHE A 508 -3.27 6.68 5.49
N ASN A 509 -3.86 5.49 5.29
CA ASN A 509 -3.66 4.34 6.15
C ASN A 509 -3.64 3.05 5.34
N VAL A 510 -3.28 1.94 5.97
CA VAL A 510 -3.22 0.62 5.34
C VAL A 510 -4.07 -0.40 6.10
N ASN A 511 -4.41 -1.51 5.46
CA ASN A 511 -5.20 -2.58 6.09
C ASN A 511 -4.46 -3.36 7.19
N SER A 512 -3.18 -3.07 7.46
CA SER A 512 -2.48 -3.54 8.66
C SER A 512 -2.68 -2.65 9.88
N GLY A 513 -3.45 -1.57 9.74
CA GLY A 513 -3.78 -0.62 10.81
C GLY A 513 -2.87 0.59 10.88
N VAL A 514 -1.75 0.58 10.15
CA VAL A 514 -0.76 1.66 10.17
C VAL A 514 -1.28 2.89 9.46
N ILE A 515 -1.16 4.03 10.14
CA ILE A 515 -1.45 5.36 9.63
C ILE A 515 -0.17 5.88 8.97
N VAL A 516 -0.22 6.09 7.66
CA VAL A 516 0.89 6.59 6.83
C VAL A 516 0.92 8.10 6.83
N GLU A 517 -0.22 8.73 6.61
CA GLU A 517 -0.40 10.18 6.58
C GLU A 517 -1.66 10.51 7.37
N LEU A 518 -1.47 11.05 8.58
CA LEU A 518 -2.58 11.28 9.51
C LEU A 518 -3.55 12.33 8.97
N ARG A 519 -4.82 11.93 8.84
CA ARG A 519 -5.97 12.81 8.62
C ARG A 519 -7.09 12.40 9.56
N TYR A 520 -7.43 13.25 10.53
CA TYR A 520 -8.43 12.92 11.56
C TYR A 520 -9.78 12.52 10.98
N THR A 521 -10.22 13.19 9.90
CA THR A 521 -11.45 12.85 9.18
C THR A 521 -11.44 11.41 8.64
N LEU A 522 -10.31 10.94 8.11
CA LEU A 522 -10.20 9.61 7.53
C LEU A 522 -10.15 8.51 8.60
N GLU A 523 -9.44 8.75 9.69
CA GLU A 523 -9.44 7.81 10.84
C GLU A 523 -10.82 7.76 11.51
N ALA A 524 -11.51 8.90 11.60
CA ALA A 524 -12.89 8.95 12.08
C ALA A 524 -13.88 8.31 11.10
N PHE A 525 -13.63 8.36 9.79
CA PHE A 525 -14.42 7.64 8.78
C PHE A 525 -14.29 6.13 8.96
N SER A 526 -13.07 5.60 9.07
CA SER A 526 -12.85 4.18 9.40
C SER A 526 -13.60 3.80 10.68
N HIS A 527 -13.44 4.58 11.75
CA HIS A 527 -14.16 4.35 13.00
C HIS A 527 -15.69 4.39 12.85
N PHE A 528 -16.22 5.36 12.10
CA PHE A 528 -17.63 5.46 11.80
C PHE A 528 -18.14 4.21 11.08
N THR A 529 -17.38 3.64 10.14
CA THR A 529 -17.80 2.40 9.45
C THR A 529 -17.94 1.22 10.42
N TYR A 530 -17.04 1.11 11.41
CA TYR A 530 -17.12 0.13 12.48
C TYR A 530 -18.35 0.36 13.37
N TRP A 531 -18.52 1.59 13.84
CA TRP A 531 -19.65 1.97 14.70
C TRP A 531 -21.01 1.79 14.00
N TYR A 532 -21.16 2.34 12.80
CA TYR A 532 -22.39 2.31 12.01
C TYR A 532 -22.78 0.87 11.67
N THR A 533 -21.80 0.02 11.40
CA THR A 533 -22.06 -1.39 11.10
C THR A 533 -22.17 -2.29 12.34
N GLU A 534 -22.21 -1.71 13.54
CA GLU A 534 -22.28 -2.41 14.83
C GLU A 534 -21.18 -3.47 14.99
N GLY A 535 -19.97 -3.12 14.54
CA GLY A 535 -18.79 -3.97 14.59
C GLY A 535 -18.73 -5.08 13.53
N TYR A 536 -19.65 -5.08 12.56
CA TYR A 536 -19.67 -6.07 11.49
C TYR A 536 -18.46 -5.92 10.53
N LEU A 537 -18.06 -4.69 10.21
CA LEU A 537 -16.89 -4.44 9.36
C LEU A 537 -16.22 -3.10 9.65
N VAL A 538 -15.01 -2.92 9.14
CA VAL A 538 -14.31 -1.62 9.08
C VAL A 538 -13.70 -1.43 7.70
N VAL A 539 -13.84 -0.23 7.15
CA VAL A 539 -13.17 0.18 5.90
C VAL A 539 -11.80 0.76 6.25
N SER A 540 -10.76 0.29 5.56
CA SER A 540 -9.36 0.68 5.74
C SER A 540 -8.66 0.80 4.38
N ASP A 541 -7.34 0.97 4.38
CA ASP A 541 -6.54 1.17 3.16
C ASP A 541 -7.01 2.39 2.38
N LEU A 542 -7.19 3.49 3.11
CA LEU A 542 -7.70 4.74 2.57
C LEU A 542 -6.59 5.42 1.78
N GLN A 543 -6.79 5.56 0.47
CA GLN A 543 -5.83 6.15 -0.46
C GLN A 543 -6.55 6.89 -1.58
N GLY A 544 -5.92 7.93 -2.12
CA GLY A 544 -6.52 8.80 -3.12
C GLY A 544 -5.93 10.20 -3.07
N ILE A 545 -6.77 11.22 -3.26
CA ILE A 545 -6.35 12.62 -3.20
C ILE A 545 -7.13 13.39 -2.13
N GLU A 546 -6.46 14.38 -1.56
CA GLU A 546 -7.04 15.37 -0.66
C GLU A 546 -7.29 16.67 -1.43
N LEU A 547 -8.56 17.10 -1.45
CA LEU A 547 -9.01 18.39 -1.98
C LEU A 547 -9.47 19.27 -0.82
N THR A 548 -9.66 20.56 -1.05
CA THR A 548 -10.00 21.54 0.00
C THR A 548 -11.21 21.16 0.85
N ASP A 549 -12.26 20.58 0.25
CA ASP A 549 -13.54 20.28 0.89
C ASP A 549 -13.85 18.78 1.01
N GLN A 550 -13.01 17.93 0.41
CA GLN A 550 -13.27 16.49 0.36
C GLN A 550 -12.02 15.65 0.16
N PHE A 551 -12.16 14.37 0.50
CA PHE A 551 -11.27 13.30 0.05
C PHE A 551 -11.93 12.54 -1.10
N LEU A 552 -11.16 12.29 -2.16
CA LEU A 552 -11.56 11.38 -3.25
C LEU A 552 -10.68 10.13 -3.18
N LEU A 553 -11.26 9.03 -2.73
CA LEU A 553 -10.56 7.79 -2.41
C LEU A 553 -10.84 6.68 -3.43
N THR A 554 -9.94 5.71 -3.51
CA THR A 554 -10.10 4.50 -4.33
C THR A 554 -9.43 3.29 -3.67
N ASP A 555 -9.69 2.10 -4.21
CA ASP A 555 -9.09 0.83 -3.80
C ASP A 555 -9.08 0.58 -2.27
N PRO A 556 -10.23 0.71 -1.57
CA PRO A 556 -10.28 0.43 -0.15
C PRO A 556 -10.12 -1.07 0.13
N ALA A 557 -9.78 -1.39 1.38
CA ALA A 557 -9.88 -2.72 1.96
C ALA A 557 -10.98 -2.75 3.02
N ILE A 558 -11.53 -3.94 3.28
CA ILE A 558 -12.55 -4.14 4.31
C ILE A 558 -12.18 -5.34 5.16
N HIS A 559 -12.07 -5.13 6.47
CA HIS A 559 -12.12 -6.24 7.42
C HIS A 559 -13.57 -6.47 7.85
N CYS A 560 -14.02 -7.72 7.85
CA CYS A 560 -15.40 -8.09 8.12
C CYS A 560 -15.45 -9.32 9.01
N THR A 561 -16.45 -9.42 9.88
CA THR A 561 -16.64 -10.61 10.71
C THR A 561 -16.97 -11.86 9.90
N ASP A 562 -17.48 -11.73 8.67
CA ASP A 562 -17.57 -12.83 7.71
C ASP A 562 -16.23 -13.01 6.98
N PRO A 563 -15.49 -14.11 7.24
CA PRO A 563 -14.17 -14.33 6.66
C PRO A 563 -14.20 -14.72 5.17
N LEU A 564 -15.39 -14.98 4.62
CA LEU A 564 -15.61 -15.38 3.24
C LEU A 564 -16.22 -14.22 2.40
N ARG A 565 -15.90 -12.98 2.76
CA ARG A 565 -16.22 -11.78 1.96
C ARG A 565 -14.98 -10.93 1.76
N PHE A 566 -14.99 -10.07 0.74
CA PHE A 566 -14.02 -9.00 0.52
C PHE A 566 -12.55 -9.42 0.33
N GLY A 567 -12.29 -10.63 -0.15
CA GLY A 567 -10.97 -10.92 -0.70
C GLY A 567 -9.86 -11.17 0.30
N ARG A 568 -8.63 -11.20 -0.23
CA ARG A 568 -7.40 -11.43 0.53
C ARG A 568 -7.15 -10.39 1.62
N THR A 569 -7.60 -9.15 1.40
CA THR A 569 -7.38 -8.02 2.33
C THR A 569 -8.30 -8.08 3.55
N ASN A 570 -9.35 -8.91 3.54
CA ASN A 570 -10.18 -9.17 4.72
C ASN A 570 -9.50 -10.13 5.70
N LEU A 571 -9.02 -9.60 6.82
CA LEU A 571 -8.36 -10.36 7.90
C LEU A 571 -9.34 -10.80 9.01
N GLY A 572 -10.64 -10.73 8.73
CA GLY A 572 -11.68 -11.19 9.64
C GLY A 572 -11.86 -10.28 10.85
N LYS A 573 -12.52 -10.81 11.89
CA LYS A 573 -12.63 -10.15 13.20
C LYS A 573 -11.25 -9.79 13.77
N ARG A 574 -10.25 -10.64 13.58
CA ARG A 574 -8.89 -10.34 14.04
C ARG A 574 -8.25 -9.17 13.31
N GLY A 575 -8.59 -8.92 12.05
CA GLY A 575 -8.21 -7.68 11.36
C GLY A 575 -8.78 -6.45 12.05
N ILE A 576 -10.07 -6.49 12.38
CA ILE A 576 -10.72 -5.42 13.14
C ILE A 576 -10.03 -5.21 14.49
N ASP A 577 -9.82 -6.27 15.28
CA ASP A 577 -9.28 -6.18 16.63
C ASP A 577 -7.77 -5.85 16.65
N ASP A 578 -6.95 -6.62 15.92
CA ASP A 578 -5.49 -6.55 15.99
C ASP A 578 -4.90 -5.45 15.11
N CYS A 579 -5.56 -5.06 14.01
CA CYS A 579 -5.04 -4.05 13.07
C CYS A 579 -5.69 -2.69 13.34
N PHE A 580 -7.02 -2.60 13.32
CA PHE A 580 -7.71 -1.32 13.49
C PHE A 580 -7.84 -0.89 14.96
N LEU A 581 -8.57 -1.63 15.80
CA LEU A 581 -8.96 -1.18 17.13
C LEU A 581 -7.78 -0.94 18.08
N LYS A 582 -6.72 -1.77 18.02
CA LYS A 582 -5.52 -1.57 18.84
C LYS A 582 -4.75 -0.31 18.49
N ASN A 583 -4.70 0.05 17.21
CA ASN A 583 -3.95 1.21 16.73
C ASN A 583 -4.78 2.49 16.81
N HIS A 584 -6.09 2.41 16.59
CA HIS A 584 -6.99 3.57 16.56
C HIS A 584 -7.00 4.33 17.88
N ARG A 585 -7.02 5.66 17.77
CA ARG A 585 -7.27 6.59 18.87
C ARG A 585 -8.37 7.54 18.42
N CYS A 586 -9.42 7.65 19.23
CA CYS A 586 -10.47 8.64 18.94
C CYS A 586 -9.86 10.03 18.88
N ASN A 587 -10.30 10.81 17.91
CA ASN A 587 -9.87 12.18 17.67
C ASN A 587 -11.07 13.13 17.74
N GLU A 588 -10.83 14.43 17.59
CA GLU A 588 -11.88 15.45 17.64
C GLU A 588 -13.03 15.23 16.65
N ILE A 589 -12.80 14.54 15.52
CA ILE A 589 -13.83 14.22 14.55
C ILE A 589 -14.69 13.05 15.06
N CYS A 590 -14.10 12.06 15.72
CA CYS A 590 -14.84 10.99 16.40
C CYS A 590 -15.77 11.55 17.48
N GLU A 591 -15.28 12.52 18.25
CA GLU A 591 -16.06 13.23 19.27
C GLU A 591 -17.21 14.02 18.64
N LYS A 592 -16.92 14.82 17.60
CA LYS A 592 -17.95 15.55 16.85
C LYS A 592 -19.03 14.62 16.32
N LEU A 593 -18.67 13.43 15.85
CA LEU A 593 -19.60 12.42 15.36
C LEU A 593 -20.37 11.68 16.47
N GLY A 594 -19.93 11.76 17.73
CA GLY A 594 -20.56 11.08 18.87
C GLY A 594 -20.29 9.57 18.93
N ILE A 595 -19.16 9.11 18.39
CA ILE A 595 -18.87 7.67 18.21
C ILE A 595 -17.73 7.17 19.09
N MET A 596 -17.51 7.75 20.27
CA MET A 596 -16.36 7.41 21.13
C MET A 596 -16.36 5.94 21.56
N VAL A 597 -15.19 5.30 21.53
CA VAL A 597 -14.99 3.99 22.15
C VAL A 597 -14.89 4.20 23.67
N ASN A 598 -15.74 3.56 24.46
CA ASN A 598 -15.52 3.48 25.90
C ASN A 598 -14.19 2.75 26.11
N GLY A 599 -13.21 3.46 26.68
CA GLY A 599 -11.82 3.03 26.81
C GLY A 599 -11.61 1.70 27.52
#